data_AF-A0A438FMT9-F1
#
_entry.id   AF-A0A438FMT9-F1
#
_cell.length_a   1.000
_cell.length_b   1.000
_cell.length_c   1.000
_cell.angle_alpha   90.00
_cell.angle_beta   90.00
_cell.angle_gamma   90.00
#
_symmetry.space_group_name_H-M   'P 1'
#
loop_
_entity.id
_entity.type
_entity.pdbx_description
1 polymer ?
#
loop_
_entity_poly.entity_id
_entity_poly.type
_entity_poly.pdbx_seq_one_letter_code
_entity_poly.pdbx_strand_id
1 'polypeptide(L)'
;MRRTAREVDQVLGSWVEEHGWKRVFGSMNEADQDIECGDGQFSGHNTDTIIKGACLEQTSCYIGHLEDMADKYGPIFCVRLGLKKALVVSSWEVAKKCYTTSDKVFATRPKPLAIKLMGYDHGSFVFAPYGPYWCDVRKLAMVELLSNRQLEMHKHVQDSEVKILIKEFYGQWASNKYGPALVEMKERFGNLSLNVVVRANFGKRYFGTHACGDEPKRGKKAFGDFMILVGLFMVSDAIPCLGWLDTVKMFTAQMKRVAEEVDYVLGSWVEEHRQNRLSANDNGLSKTSSMPCFLS
;
A
#
# COMPACT_ATOMS: atom_id res chain seq x y z
N MET A 1 6.58 23.87 -4.63
CA MET A 1 5.20 23.36 -4.62
C MET A 1 4.68 23.07 -6.02
N ARG A 2 4.34 24.06 -6.86
CA ARG A 2 3.86 23.74 -8.23
C ARG A 2 4.85 22.91 -9.06
N ARG A 3 6.16 23.00 -8.84
CA ARG A 3 7.19 22.23 -9.56
C ARG A 3 7.32 20.79 -9.04
N THR A 4 7.48 20.63 -7.73
CA THR A 4 7.39 19.36 -6.99
C THR A 4 6.13 18.55 -7.29
N ALA A 5 4.95 19.16 -7.18
CA ALA A 5 3.69 18.51 -7.50
C ALA A 5 3.61 18.14 -9.00
N ARG A 6 4.13 19.00 -9.89
CA ARG A 6 4.25 18.71 -11.32
C ARG A 6 5.06 17.44 -11.59
N GLU A 7 6.19 17.28 -10.92
CA GLU A 7 7.08 16.13 -11.09
C GLU A 7 6.47 14.86 -10.50
N VAL A 8 5.84 14.95 -9.32
CA VAL A 8 5.15 13.82 -8.70
C VAL A 8 3.94 13.37 -9.52
N ASP A 9 3.08 14.29 -9.97
CA ASP A 9 1.93 13.94 -10.82
C ASP A 9 2.35 13.37 -12.16
N GLN A 10 3.44 13.91 -12.74
CA GLN A 10 3.95 13.43 -14.02
C GLN A 10 4.54 12.02 -13.85
N VAL A 11 5.25 11.77 -12.75
CA VAL A 11 5.77 10.44 -12.45
C VAL A 11 4.65 9.47 -12.11
N LEU A 12 3.68 9.86 -11.26
CA LEU A 12 2.53 9.01 -10.92
C LEU A 12 1.63 8.76 -12.12
N GLY A 13 1.34 9.77 -12.94
CA GLY A 13 0.53 9.65 -14.16
C GLY A 13 1.22 8.79 -15.21
N SER A 14 2.49 9.07 -15.51
CA SER A 14 3.28 8.24 -16.43
C SER A 14 3.42 6.82 -15.91
N TRP A 15 3.52 6.62 -14.59
CA TRP A 15 3.62 5.29 -13.98
C TRP A 15 2.29 4.53 -14.03
N VAL A 16 1.16 5.19 -13.70
CA VAL A 16 -0.18 4.61 -13.81
C VAL A 16 -0.51 4.27 -15.26
N GLU A 17 -0.16 5.14 -16.21
CA GLU A 17 -0.32 4.87 -17.65
C GLU A 17 0.59 3.72 -18.09
N GLU A 18 1.91 3.80 -17.89
CA GLU A 18 2.85 2.77 -18.35
C GLU A 18 2.52 1.37 -17.79
N HIS A 19 2.14 1.30 -16.53
CA HIS A 19 1.83 0.03 -15.88
C HIS A 19 0.34 -0.36 -15.97
N GLY A 20 -0.54 0.57 -16.36
CA GLY A 20 -1.94 0.30 -16.71
C GLY A 20 -2.08 -0.46 -18.03
N TRP A 21 -1.32 -0.06 -19.05
CA TRP A 21 -1.33 -0.73 -20.36
C TRP A 21 -0.72 -2.14 -20.31
N LYS A 22 0.31 -2.36 -19.48
CA LYS A 22 0.92 -3.69 -19.26
C LYS A 22 -0.05 -4.71 -18.62
N ARG A 23 -1.09 -4.25 -17.91
CA ARG A 23 -2.17 -5.11 -17.35
C ARG A 23 -3.23 -5.51 -18.36
N VAL A 24 -3.59 -4.62 -19.30
CA VAL A 24 -4.67 -4.86 -20.28
C VAL A 24 -4.21 -5.77 -21.42
N PHE A 25 -2.96 -5.65 -21.86
CA PHE A 25 -2.46 -6.38 -23.03
C PHE A 25 -1.53 -7.55 -22.70
N GLY A 26 -1.12 -7.71 -21.43
CA GLY A 26 -0.10 -8.66 -21.04
C GLY A 26 1.28 -8.28 -21.59
N SER A 27 2.34 -8.53 -20.84
CA SER A 27 3.67 -8.57 -21.44
C SER A 27 3.70 -9.78 -22.38
N MET A 28 3.74 -9.52 -23.68
CA MET A 28 4.20 -10.49 -24.66
C MET A 28 5.71 -10.30 -24.77
N ASN A 29 6.45 -11.36 -24.44
CA ASN A 29 7.91 -11.51 -24.38
C ASN A 29 8.56 -11.13 -23.04
N GLU A 30 8.84 -12.14 -22.22
CA GLU A 30 10.22 -12.52 -21.90
C GLU A 30 10.25 -13.93 -21.30
N ALA A 31 11.25 -14.71 -21.71
CA ALA A 31 11.34 -16.15 -21.57
C ALA A 31 11.15 -16.63 -20.12
N ASP A 32 10.20 -17.55 -19.93
CA ASP A 32 10.18 -18.46 -18.79
C ASP A 32 11.51 -19.23 -18.80
N GLN A 33 12.40 -18.91 -17.87
CA GLN A 33 13.47 -19.84 -17.50
C GLN A 33 12.83 -20.91 -16.61
N ASP A 34 12.58 -22.05 -17.24
CA ASP A 34 12.23 -23.31 -16.61
C ASP A 34 13.17 -23.59 -15.43
N ILE A 35 12.60 -23.81 -14.24
CA ILE A 35 13.33 -24.37 -13.11
C ILE A 35 13.35 -25.89 -13.32
N GLU A 36 14.41 -26.38 -13.97
CA GLU A 36 14.77 -27.79 -13.90
C GLU A 36 15.13 -28.15 -12.44
N CYS A 37 14.44 -29.14 -11.89
CA CYS A 37 14.83 -29.79 -10.64
C CYS A 37 16.13 -30.58 -10.85
N GLY A 38 17.26 -29.95 -10.52
CA GLY A 38 18.55 -30.61 -10.39
C GLY A 38 18.80 -31.04 -8.94
N ASP A 39 19.03 -32.34 -8.74
CA ASP A 39 19.51 -32.92 -7.50
C ASP A 39 20.94 -32.45 -7.18
N GLY A 40 21.18 -32.07 -5.92
CA GLY A 40 22.51 -32.13 -5.33
C GLY A 40 23.26 -30.81 -5.14
N GLN A 41 23.64 -30.63 -3.86
CA GLN A 41 24.78 -29.86 -3.35
C GLN A 41 24.53 -28.41 -2.87
N PHE A 42 24.56 -28.29 -1.54
CA PHE A 42 24.57 -27.07 -0.74
C PHE A 42 25.79 -26.20 -1.08
N SER A 43 25.65 -25.26 -2.01
CA SER A 43 26.63 -24.20 -2.24
C SER A 43 25.99 -23.09 -3.07
N GLY A 44 25.50 -22.05 -2.40
CA GLY A 44 24.92 -20.89 -3.05
C GLY A 44 23.80 -20.30 -2.21
N HIS A 45 24.10 -19.26 -1.44
CA HIS A 45 23.06 -18.48 -0.80
C HIS A 45 22.27 -17.73 -1.89
N ASN A 46 21.17 -18.32 -2.36
CA ASN A 46 20.17 -17.60 -3.14
C ASN A 46 19.56 -16.51 -2.23
N THR A 47 19.78 -15.25 -2.62
CA THR A 47 19.23 -14.04 -1.99
C THR A 47 17.70 -14.01 -1.91
N ASP A 48 17.02 -14.96 -2.55
CA ASP A 48 15.57 -15.15 -2.52
C ASP A 48 15.03 -15.72 -1.20
N THR A 49 15.90 -16.08 -0.24
CA THR A 49 15.51 -16.85 0.96
C THR A 49 15.17 -15.97 2.18
N ILE A 50 15.21 -14.65 2.06
CA ILE A 50 14.87 -13.75 3.18
C ILE A 50 13.48 -13.18 2.96
N ILE A 51 12.48 -13.85 3.55
CA ILE A 51 11.14 -13.31 3.67
C ILE A 51 11.16 -12.25 4.77
N LYS A 52 11.18 -10.97 4.39
CA LYS A 52 10.82 -9.87 5.29
C LYS A 52 9.33 -9.96 5.64
N GLY A 53 9.03 -10.63 6.75
CA GLY A 53 7.69 -10.72 7.29
C GLY A 53 7.28 -9.41 7.95
N ALA A 54 6.57 -8.56 7.21
CA ALA A 54 5.67 -7.55 7.77
C ALA A 54 4.27 -7.60 7.12
N CYS A 55 3.89 -8.75 6.53
CA CYS A 55 2.55 -8.97 5.97
C CYS A 55 1.97 -10.30 6.43
N LEU A 56 1.97 -10.54 7.74
CA LEU A 56 1.13 -11.57 8.34
C LEU A 56 0.11 -10.89 9.26
N GLU A 57 -0.84 -10.17 8.67
CA GLU A 57 -2.07 -9.79 9.38
C GLU A 57 -3.02 -10.98 9.56
N GLN A 58 -2.66 -12.17 9.06
CA GLN A 58 -3.38 -13.39 9.36
C GLN A 58 -2.90 -13.96 10.70
N THR A 59 -3.69 -13.62 11.71
CA THR A 59 -3.81 -14.25 13.02
C THR A 59 -2.66 -14.02 14.02
N SER A 60 -3.01 -13.29 15.10
CA SER A 60 -2.32 -13.22 16.40
C SER A 60 -1.67 -14.55 16.86
N CYS A 61 -2.19 -15.72 16.44
CA CYS A 61 -1.63 -17.02 16.78
C CYS A 61 -0.30 -17.39 16.09
N TYR A 62 0.03 -16.83 14.92
CA TYR A 62 1.31 -17.10 14.26
C TYR A 62 2.46 -16.34 14.91
N ILE A 63 2.21 -15.11 15.36
CA ILE A 63 3.22 -14.32 16.07
C ILE A 63 3.57 -15.00 17.39
N GLY A 64 2.57 -15.46 18.16
CA GLY A 64 2.80 -16.22 19.39
C GLY A 64 3.56 -17.53 19.15
N HIS A 65 3.27 -18.27 18.08
CA HIS A 65 4.05 -19.48 17.75
C HIS A 65 5.51 -19.17 17.40
N LEU A 66 5.78 -18.07 16.68
CA LEU A 66 7.15 -17.67 16.37
C LEU A 66 7.91 -17.22 17.61
N GLU A 67 7.21 -16.66 18.60
CA GLU A 67 7.76 -16.32 19.91
C GLU A 67 8.13 -17.59 20.70
N ASP A 68 7.22 -18.56 20.82
CA ASP A 68 7.50 -19.85 21.46
C ASP A 68 8.68 -20.59 20.80
N MET A 69 8.78 -20.49 19.46
CA MET A 69 9.92 -21.04 18.72
C MET A 69 11.21 -20.26 18.98
N ALA A 70 11.15 -18.93 19.13
CA ALA A 70 12.31 -18.13 19.49
C ALA A 70 12.84 -18.51 20.88
N ASP A 71 11.96 -18.74 21.85
CA ASP A 71 12.34 -19.18 23.19
C ASP A 71 13.01 -20.55 23.18
N LYS A 72 12.57 -21.45 22.29
CA LYS A 72 13.11 -22.81 22.19
C LYS A 72 14.39 -22.92 21.36
N TYR A 73 14.46 -22.21 20.23
CA TYR A 73 15.51 -22.36 19.23
C TYR A 73 16.51 -21.19 19.22
N GLY A 74 16.24 -20.14 20.00
CA GLY A 74 17.05 -18.94 20.09
C GLY A 74 16.61 -17.82 19.15
N PRO A 75 17.30 -16.66 19.20
CA PRO A 75 16.87 -15.42 18.55
C PRO A 75 17.00 -15.41 17.02
N ILE A 76 17.61 -16.45 16.44
CA ILE A 76 17.78 -16.63 15.01
C ILE A 76 17.50 -18.10 14.70
N PHE A 77 16.46 -18.36 13.92
CA PHE A 77 16.09 -19.72 13.54
C PHE A 77 15.49 -19.76 12.14
N CYS A 78 15.48 -20.94 11.52
CA CYS A 78 14.91 -21.14 10.20
C CYS A 78 13.60 -21.92 10.29
N VAL A 79 12.58 -21.44 9.60
CA VAL A 79 11.30 -22.15 9.40
C VAL A 79 11.14 -22.52 7.94
N ARG A 80 10.41 -23.60 7.65
CA ARG A 80 10.01 -23.95 6.28
C ARG A 80 8.55 -23.54 6.08
N LEU A 81 8.33 -22.63 5.15
CA LEU A 81 7.02 -22.20 4.68
C LEU A 81 6.74 -22.92 3.35
N GLY A 82 6.15 -24.12 3.44
CA GLY A 82 6.04 -25.03 2.30
C GLY A 82 7.41 -25.47 1.80
N LEU A 83 7.72 -25.16 0.53
CA LEU A 83 9.01 -25.49 -0.09
C LEU A 83 10.09 -24.42 0.16
N LYS A 84 9.70 -23.22 0.62
CA LYS A 84 10.62 -22.12 0.88
C LYS A 84 11.13 -22.14 2.32
N LYS A 85 12.41 -21.85 2.51
CA LYS A 85 12.98 -21.59 3.85
C LYS A 85 12.84 -20.10 4.15
N ALA A 86 12.52 -19.77 5.39
CA ALA A 86 12.50 -18.40 5.90
C ALA A 86 13.39 -18.30 7.14
N LEU A 87 14.26 -17.31 7.17
CA LEU A 87 15.04 -16.97 8.35
C LEU A 87 14.20 -16.02 9.23
N VAL A 88 13.99 -16.42 10.48
CA VAL A 88 13.31 -15.62 11.49
C VAL A 88 14.37 -15.00 12.40
N VAL A 89 14.26 -13.69 12.61
CA VAL A 89 15.13 -12.91 13.50
C VAL A 89 14.24 -12.24 14.54
N SER A 90 14.40 -12.63 15.80
CA SER A 90 13.62 -12.11 16.94
C SER A 90 14.45 -11.26 17.92
N SER A 91 15.76 -11.08 17.69
CA SER A 91 16.61 -10.16 18.47
C SER A 91 16.76 -8.80 17.78
N TRP A 92 16.62 -7.72 18.55
CA TRP A 92 16.79 -6.36 18.05
C TRP A 92 18.24 -6.07 17.65
N GLU A 93 19.24 -6.66 18.34
CA GLU A 93 20.66 -6.53 18.02
C GLU A 93 20.96 -7.10 16.64
N VAL A 94 20.38 -8.26 16.33
CA VAL A 94 20.54 -8.93 15.03
C VAL A 94 19.77 -8.17 13.96
N ALA A 95 18.52 -7.78 14.23
CA ALA A 95 17.73 -6.97 13.31
C ALA A 95 18.46 -5.67 12.96
N LYS A 96 19.07 -4.99 13.93
CA LYS A 96 19.89 -3.80 13.71
C LYS A 96 21.01 -4.08 12.71
N LYS A 97 21.78 -5.16 12.90
CA LYS A 97 22.85 -5.55 11.97
C LYS A 97 22.31 -5.81 10.56
N CYS A 98 21.16 -6.49 10.43
CA CYS A 98 20.50 -6.72 9.14
C CYS A 98 20.10 -5.42 8.43
N TYR A 99 19.63 -4.42 9.18
CA TYR A 99 19.16 -3.14 8.61
C TYR A 99 20.21 -2.03 8.55
N THR A 100 21.41 -2.23 9.10
CA THR A 100 22.51 -1.26 9.03
C THR A 100 23.71 -1.77 8.24
N THR A 101 24.22 -2.95 8.59
CA THR A 101 25.49 -3.47 8.06
C THR A 101 25.28 -4.27 6.78
N SER A 102 24.14 -4.96 6.68
CA SER A 102 23.78 -5.81 5.55
C SER A 102 22.49 -5.35 4.86
N ASP A 103 22.13 -4.08 5.03
CA ASP A 103 20.86 -3.49 4.61
C ASP A 103 20.47 -3.81 3.16
N LYS A 104 21.43 -3.75 2.23
CA LYS A 104 21.26 -4.07 0.80
C LYS A 104 20.85 -5.53 0.56
N VAL A 105 21.47 -6.49 1.27
CA VAL A 105 21.15 -7.93 1.14
C VAL A 105 19.72 -8.20 1.57
N PHE A 106 19.29 -7.51 2.62
CA PHE A 106 17.93 -7.64 3.15
C PHE A 106 16.94 -6.75 2.40
N ALA A 107 17.36 -5.79 1.55
CA ALA A 107 16.48 -4.77 0.99
C ALA A 107 15.40 -5.34 0.07
N THR A 108 15.72 -6.38 -0.69
CA THR A 108 14.83 -7.03 -1.66
C THR A 108 13.56 -7.58 -1.01
N ARG A 109 12.46 -7.54 -1.75
CA ARG A 109 11.17 -8.07 -1.33
C ARG A 109 10.87 -9.38 -2.06
N PRO A 110 10.27 -10.38 -1.38
CA PRO A 110 9.68 -11.53 -2.04
C PRO A 110 8.62 -11.07 -3.06
N LYS A 111 8.37 -11.91 -4.06
CA LYS A 111 7.38 -11.68 -5.13
C LYS A 111 6.14 -12.55 -4.91
N PRO A 112 5.24 -12.20 -3.97
CA PRO A 112 4.01 -12.97 -3.74
C PRO A 112 3.02 -12.75 -4.88
N LEU A 113 2.15 -13.75 -5.10
CA LEU A 113 1.13 -13.71 -6.15
C LEU A 113 0.21 -12.49 -6.02
N ALA A 114 -0.17 -12.11 -4.81
CA ALA A 114 -1.02 -10.95 -4.54
C ALA A 114 -0.44 -9.64 -5.10
N ILE A 115 0.87 -9.42 -4.94
CA ILE A 115 1.57 -8.24 -5.47
C ILE A 115 1.76 -8.35 -6.98
N LYS A 116 1.93 -9.55 -7.52
CA LYS A 116 1.96 -9.75 -8.97
C LYS A 116 0.66 -9.26 -9.61
N LEU A 117 -0.48 -9.67 -9.05
CA LEU A 117 -1.81 -9.40 -9.61
C LEU A 117 -2.31 -7.98 -9.32
N MET A 118 -2.09 -7.45 -8.12
CA MET A 118 -2.63 -6.17 -7.69
C MET A 118 -1.60 -5.04 -7.64
N GLY A 119 -0.32 -5.37 -7.53
CA GLY A 119 0.79 -4.43 -7.35
C GLY A 119 1.55 -4.12 -8.64
N TYR A 120 0.86 -4.15 -9.78
CA TYR A 120 1.40 -3.82 -11.11
C TYR A 120 2.60 -4.71 -11.50
N ASP A 121 2.48 -6.02 -11.35
CA ASP A 121 3.55 -7.00 -11.61
C ASP A 121 4.86 -6.63 -10.88
N HIS A 122 4.74 -6.34 -9.59
CA HIS A 122 5.83 -5.86 -8.73
C HIS A 122 6.40 -4.47 -9.12
N GLY A 123 5.68 -3.68 -9.92
CA GLY A 123 6.02 -2.29 -10.22
C GLY A 123 5.64 -1.30 -9.13
N SER A 124 4.77 -1.66 -8.17
CA SER A 124 4.37 -0.76 -7.08
C SER A 124 5.55 -0.36 -6.18
N PHE A 125 5.70 0.94 -5.89
CA PHE A 125 6.85 1.45 -5.10
C PHE A 125 6.99 0.81 -3.71
N VAL A 126 5.88 0.33 -3.13
CA VAL A 126 5.83 -0.30 -1.81
C VAL A 126 6.42 -1.72 -1.83
N PHE A 127 6.22 -2.46 -2.93
CA PHE A 127 6.53 -3.89 -3.01
C PHE A 127 7.54 -4.25 -4.10
N ALA A 128 8.03 -3.27 -4.87
CA ALA A 128 9.02 -3.51 -5.90
C ALA A 128 10.32 -4.09 -5.30
N PRO A 129 10.96 -5.03 -6.01
CA PRO A 129 12.25 -5.58 -5.59
C PRO A 129 13.30 -4.47 -5.56
N TYR A 130 14.31 -4.63 -4.70
CA TYR A 130 15.40 -3.68 -4.60
C TYR A 130 16.15 -3.60 -5.93
N GLY A 131 16.39 -2.38 -6.41
CA GLY A 131 17.06 -2.09 -7.66
C GLY A 131 17.06 -0.58 -7.95
N PRO A 132 17.67 -0.15 -9.07
CA PRO A 132 17.74 1.26 -9.44
C PRO A 132 16.36 1.94 -9.45
N TYR A 133 15.37 1.30 -10.08
CA TYR A 133 13.99 1.75 -10.12
C TYR A 133 13.41 2.02 -8.72
N TRP A 134 13.49 1.04 -7.81
CA TRP A 134 12.98 1.19 -6.45
C TRP A 134 13.69 2.31 -5.68
N CYS A 135 15.02 2.44 -5.86
CA CYS A 135 15.79 3.50 -5.23
C CYS A 135 15.34 4.89 -5.69
N ASP A 136 15.14 5.07 -6.99
CA ASP A 136 14.76 6.34 -7.59
C ASP A 136 13.34 6.75 -7.18
N VAL A 137 12.37 5.84 -7.27
CA VAL A 137 10.98 6.13 -6.87
C VAL A 137 10.89 6.37 -5.36
N ARG A 138 11.62 5.60 -4.54
CA ARG A 138 11.67 5.84 -3.09
C ARG A 138 12.29 7.20 -2.76
N LYS A 139 13.38 7.57 -3.43
CA LYS A 139 14.02 8.88 -3.25
C LYS A 139 13.06 10.01 -3.61
N LEU A 140 12.36 9.88 -4.74
CA LEU A 140 11.33 10.84 -5.16
C LEU A 140 10.23 10.97 -4.10
N ALA A 141 9.65 9.85 -3.66
CA ALA A 141 8.61 9.87 -2.64
C ALA A 141 9.08 10.50 -1.32
N MET A 142 10.28 10.17 -0.86
CA MET A 142 10.82 10.73 0.39
C MET A 142 11.10 12.23 0.32
N VAL A 143 11.59 12.73 -0.82
CA VAL A 143 11.96 14.15 -0.97
C VAL A 143 10.73 14.99 -1.30
N GLU A 144 9.91 14.56 -2.24
CA GLU A 144 8.85 15.39 -2.81
C GLU A 144 7.50 15.23 -2.09
N LEU A 145 7.20 14.05 -1.54
CA LEU A 145 5.93 13.76 -0.86
C LEU A 145 6.05 13.75 0.67
N LEU A 146 7.09 13.09 1.19
CA LEU A 146 7.20 12.78 2.62
C LEU A 146 8.30 13.55 3.35
N SER A 147 8.82 14.63 2.76
CA SER A 147 9.83 15.46 3.42
C SER A 147 9.24 16.24 4.60
N ASN A 148 10.08 16.57 5.58
CA ASN A 148 9.67 17.36 6.76
C ASN A 148 8.95 18.66 6.38
N ARG A 149 9.38 19.29 5.28
CA ARG A 149 8.72 20.49 4.74
C ARG A 149 7.27 20.21 4.31
N GLN A 150 7.04 19.11 3.59
CA GLN A 150 5.69 18.73 3.14
C GLN A 150 4.80 18.35 4.32
N LEU A 151 5.36 17.64 5.30
CA LEU A 151 4.65 17.31 6.53
C LEU A 151 4.21 18.56 7.31
N GLU A 152 5.08 19.56 7.44
CA GLU A 152 4.71 20.83 8.09
C GLU A 152 3.64 21.59 7.29
N MET A 153 3.73 21.57 5.95
CA MET A 153 2.68 22.14 5.10
C MET A 153 1.34 21.44 5.29
N HIS A 154 1.32 20.13 5.50
CA HIS A 154 0.09 19.34 5.66
C HIS A 154 -0.41 19.29 7.11
N LYS A 155 0.29 19.89 8.06
CA LYS A 155 -0.11 19.93 9.48
C LYS A 155 -1.51 20.52 9.69
N HIS A 156 -1.85 21.57 8.95
CA HIS A 156 -3.19 22.17 8.99
C HIS A 156 -4.29 21.17 8.57
N VAL A 157 -3.97 20.25 7.65
CA VAL A 157 -4.89 19.19 7.22
C VAL A 157 -5.15 18.25 8.40
N GLN A 158 -4.08 17.77 9.04
CA GLN A 158 -4.19 16.90 10.22
C GLN A 158 -5.03 17.55 11.33
N ASP A 159 -4.71 18.79 11.69
CA ASP A 159 -5.46 19.53 12.72
C ASP A 159 -6.93 19.66 12.37
N SER A 160 -7.24 19.95 11.10
CA SER A 160 -8.62 20.10 10.65
C SER A 160 -9.38 18.77 10.66
N GLU A 161 -8.74 17.66 10.28
CA GLU A 161 -9.34 16.32 10.28
C GLU A 161 -9.62 15.84 11.71
N VAL A 162 -8.68 16.07 12.63
CA VAL A 162 -8.86 15.76 14.06
C VAL A 162 -9.98 16.60 14.67
N LYS A 163 -10.02 17.91 14.40
CA LYS A 163 -11.11 18.78 14.86
C LYS A 163 -12.48 18.31 14.37
N ILE A 164 -12.56 17.84 13.13
CA ILE A 164 -13.82 17.31 12.59
C ILE A 164 -14.19 16.00 13.28
N LEU A 165 -13.24 15.09 13.52
CA LEU A 165 -13.51 13.87 14.27
C LEU A 165 -14.03 14.15 15.69
N ILE A 166 -13.42 15.12 16.40
CA ILE A 166 -13.88 15.54 17.72
C ILE A 166 -15.31 16.10 17.66
N LYS A 167 -15.63 16.91 16.64
CA LYS A 167 -17.00 17.41 16.42
C LYS A 167 -18.00 16.29 16.14
N GLU A 168 -17.62 15.28 15.35
CA GLU A 168 -18.46 14.10 15.09
C GLU A 168 -18.74 13.33 16.38
N PHE A 169 -17.74 13.12 17.23
CA PHE A 169 -17.92 12.48 18.55
C PHE A 169 -18.82 13.29 19.46
N TYR A 170 -18.59 14.60 19.54
CA TYR A 170 -19.43 15.49 20.33
C TYR A 170 -20.88 15.48 19.85
N GLY A 171 -21.11 15.51 18.52
CA GLY A 171 -22.44 15.45 17.95
C GLY A 171 -23.16 14.12 18.22
N GLN A 172 -22.44 13.00 18.16
CA GLN A 172 -23.00 11.69 18.50
C GLN A 172 -23.33 11.57 19.98
N TRP A 173 -22.47 12.10 20.85
CA TRP A 173 -22.74 12.15 22.28
C TRP A 173 -23.94 13.03 22.60
N ALA A 174 -23.98 14.26 22.04
CA ALA A 174 -25.05 15.23 22.29
C ALA A 174 -26.42 14.79 21.74
N SER A 175 -26.44 13.98 20.67
CA SER A 175 -27.68 13.41 20.12
C SER A 175 -28.15 12.14 20.85
N ASN A 176 -27.30 11.53 21.68
CA ASN A 176 -27.67 10.37 22.47
C ASN A 176 -28.39 10.78 23.76
N LYS A 177 -29.71 10.57 23.79
CA LYS A 177 -30.56 10.89 24.96
C LYS A 177 -30.37 9.95 26.15
N TYR A 178 -29.71 8.80 25.97
CA TYR A 178 -29.71 7.69 26.94
C TYR A 178 -28.29 7.25 27.36
N GLY A 179 -27.43 8.21 27.73
CA GLY A 179 -26.11 7.93 28.31
C GLY A 179 -24.95 7.93 27.30
N PRO A 180 -23.79 7.34 27.63
CA PRO A 180 -22.59 7.38 26.78
C PRO A 180 -22.86 6.81 25.39
N ALA A 181 -22.38 7.49 24.34
CA ALA A 181 -22.44 6.98 22.98
C ALA A 181 -21.38 5.89 22.76
N LEU A 182 -21.80 4.73 22.23
CA LEU A 182 -20.89 3.66 21.86
C LEU A 182 -20.34 3.93 20.46
N VAL A 183 -19.01 3.88 20.31
CA VAL A 183 -18.32 4.28 19.09
C VAL A 183 -17.33 3.20 18.68
N GLU A 184 -17.36 2.79 17.42
CA GLU A 184 -16.35 1.90 16.83
C GLU A 184 -15.07 2.68 16.52
N MET A 185 -14.09 2.64 17.43
CA MET A 185 -12.85 3.42 17.30
C MET A 185 -11.97 2.97 16.12
N LYS A 186 -11.98 1.67 15.78
CA LYS A 186 -11.21 1.12 14.65
C LYS A 186 -11.62 1.80 13.34
N GLU A 187 -12.93 1.89 13.10
CA GLU A 187 -13.44 2.53 11.90
C GLU A 187 -13.12 4.03 11.88
N ARG A 188 -13.27 4.72 13.02
CA ARG A 188 -13.05 6.16 13.15
C ARG A 188 -11.59 6.55 12.91
N PHE A 189 -10.65 5.83 13.50
CA PHE A 189 -9.23 6.06 13.26
C PHE A 189 -8.78 5.65 11.86
N GLY A 190 -9.35 4.56 11.31
CA GLY A 190 -9.12 4.19 9.91
C GLY A 190 -9.56 5.29 8.94
N ASN A 191 -10.77 5.82 9.13
CA ASN A 191 -11.31 6.93 8.35
C ASN A 191 -10.46 8.21 8.50
N LEU A 192 -10.06 8.55 9.73
CA LEU A 192 -9.18 9.71 10.00
C LEU A 192 -7.85 9.58 9.25
N SER A 193 -7.19 8.42 9.38
CA SER A 193 -5.88 8.18 8.77
C SER A 193 -5.95 8.29 7.25
N LEU A 194 -6.97 7.68 6.65
CA LEU A 194 -7.15 7.71 5.20
C LEU A 194 -7.53 9.11 4.71
N ASN A 195 -8.40 9.84 5.43
CA ASN A 195 -8.71 11.23 5.11
C ASN A 195 -7.47 12.13 5.16
N VAL A 196 -6.63 11.99 6.18
CA VAL A 196 -5.38 12.76 6.28
C VAL A 196 -4.50 12.49 5.06
N VAL A 197 -4.30 11.23 4.69
CA VAL A 197 -3.45 10.85 3.54
C VAL A 197 -4.05 11.37 2.23
N VAL A 198 -5.33 11.12 1.98
CA VAL A 198 -5.98 11.53 0.72
C VAL A 198 -6.05 13.04 0.61
N ARG A 199 -6.33 13.75 1.71
CA ARG A 199 -6.42 15.21 1.70
C ARG A 199 -5.06 15.89 1.62
N ALA A 200 -4.02 15.28 2.22
CA ALA A 200 -2.65 15.74 2.07
C ALA A 200 -2.15 15.62 0.62
N ASN A 201 -2.47 14.53 -0.08
CA ASN A 201 -1.93 14.29 -1.43
C ASN A 201 -2.83 14.84 -2.55
N PHE A 202 -4.16 14.76 -2.39
CA PHE A 202 -5.13 15.08 -3.43
C PHE A 202 -6.06 16.25 -3.07
N GLY A 203 -5.93 16.82 -1.87
CA GLY A 203 -6.77 17.95 -1.42
C GLY A 203 -8.21 17.58 -1.06
N LYS A 204 -8.59 16.29 -1.14
CA LYS A 204 -9.96 15.81 -0.97
C LYS A 204 -10.20 15.08 0.35
N ARG A 205 -11.44 15.16 0.84
CA ARG A 205 -11.94 14.34 1.94
C ARG A 205 -12.87 13.27 1.38
N TYR A 206 -12.58 12.01 1.72
CA TYR A 206 -13.34 10.85 1.23
C TYR A 206 -14.29 10.29 2.32
N PHE A 207 -14.02 10.49 3.61
CA PHE A 207 -14.82 9.91 4.70
C PHE A 207 -15.49 10.96 5.60
N GLY A 208 -16.70 10.65 6.08
CA GLY A 208 -17.47 11.47 7.04
C GLY A 208 -18.79 11.98 6.48
N THR A 209 -19.56 12.69 7.31
CA THR A 209 -20.88 13.25 6.95
C THR A 209 -20.86 14.26 5.79
N HIS A 210 -19.68 14.78 5.47
CA HIS A 210 -19.45 15.74 4.37
C HIS A 210 -18.84 15.10 3.12
N ALA A 211 -18.68 13.78 3.08
CA ALA A 211 -18.26 13.08 1.87
C ALA A 211 -19.44 12.98 0.89
N CYS A 212 -19.31 13.58 -0.29
CA CYS A 212 -20.34 13.56 -1.32
C CYS A 212 -20.06 12.46 -2.34
N GLY A 213 -21.09 11.67 -2.70
CA GLY A 213 -21.02 10.62 -3.72
C GLY A 213 -20.69 9.21 -3.21
N ASP A 214 -20.77 8.22 -4.11
CA ASP A 214 -20.52 6.79 -3.81
C ASP A 214 -19.04 6.40 -3.94
N GLU A 215 -18.25 7.20 -4.67
CA GLU A 215 -16.82 7.00 -4.90
C GLU A 215 -16.01 6.78 -3.61
N PRO A 216 -16.28 7.48 -2.50
CA PRO A 216 -15.47 7.28 -1.32
C PRO A 216 -15.70 5.98 -0.57
N LYS A 217 -16.95 5.50 -0.55
CA LYS A 217 -17.27 4.17 -0.01
C LYS A 217 -16.62 3.08 -0.86
N ARG A 218 -16.64 3.25 -2.18
CA ARG A 218 -15.98 2.36 -3.15
C ARG A 218 -14.47 2.31 -2.90
N GLY A 219 -13.82 3.47 -2.77
CA GLY A 219 -12.39 3.57 -2.46
C GLY A 219 -12.01 2.91 -1.13
N LYS A 220 -12.73 3.17 -0.04
CA LYS A 220 -12.46 2.51 1.26
C LYS A 220 -12.50 1.01 1.17
N LYS A 221 -13.53 0.49 0.50
CA LYS A 221 -13.71 -0.95 0.34
C LYS A 221 -12.57 -1.52 -0.51
N ALA A 222 -12.25 -0.89 -1.64
CA ALA A 222 -11.17 -1.32 -2.51
C ALA A 222 -9.81 -1.37 -1.78
N PHE A 223 -9.46 -0.31 -1.05
CA PHE A 223 -8.22 -0.28 -0.26
C PHE A 223 -8.25 -1.27 0.91
N GLY A 224 -9.38 -1.42 1.60
CA GLY A 224 -9.53 -2.40 2.68
C GLY A 224 -9.35 -3.84 2.17
N ASP A 225 -10.04 -4.19 1.08
CA ASP A 225 -9.94 -5.50 0.43
C ASP A 225 -8.52 -5.74 -0.11
N PHE A 226 -7.87 -4.71 -0.67
CA PHE A 226 -6.47 -4.79 -1.10
C PHE A 226 -5.54 -5.14 0.07
N MET A 227 -5.66 -4.44 1.20
CA MET A 227 -4.81 -4.69 2.37
C MET A 227 -5.01 -6.11 2.92
N ILE A 228 -6.25 -6.58 2.97
CA ILE A 228 -6.58 -7.96 3.38
C ILE A 228 -5.96 -8.98 2.44
N LEU A 229 -6.09 -8.79 1.12
CA LEU A 229 -5.60 -9.72 0.10
C LEU A 229 -4.08 -9.74 -0.01
N VAL A 230 -3.40 -8.61 0.21
CA VAL A 230 -1.93 -8.55 0.28
C VAL A 230 -1.40 -9.19 1.57
N GLY A 231 -2.13 -9.07 2.68
CA GLY A 231 -1.78 -9.69 3.96
C GLY A 231 -2.08 -11.20 4.04
N LEU A 232 -2.74 -11.75 3.03
CA LEU A 232 -3.10 -13.16 2.92
C LEU A 232 -1.95 -13.99 2.35
N PHE A 233 -1.66 -15.13 2.97
CA PHE A 233 -0.66 -16.07 2.49
C PHE A 233 -1.29 -17.04 1.47
N MET A 234 -0.87 -16.97 0.21
CA MET A 234 -1.38 -17.86 -0.86
C MET A 234 -0.66 -19.21 -0.85
N VAL A 235 -1.35 -20.28 -1.24
CA VAL A 235 -0.75 -21.62 -1.28
C VAL A 235 0.37 -21.67 -2.32
N SER A 236 0.17 -21.00 -3.47
CA SER A 236 1.16 -20.84 -4.52
C SER A 236 2.47 -20.21 -4.05
N ASP A 237 2.41 -19.34 -3.03
CA ASP A 237 3.60 -18.63 -2.52
C ASP A 237 4.51 -19.58 -1.72
N ALA A 238 3.94 -20.59 -1.06
CA ALA A 238 4.65 -21.66 -0.35
C ALA A 238 5.00 -22.86 -1.24
N ILE A 239 4.05 -23.29 -2.09
CA ILE A 239 4.14 -24.51 -2.89
C ILE A 239 3.65 -24.18 -4.32
N PRO A 240 4.55 -23.78 -5.23
CA PRO A 240 4.16 -23.33 -6.57
C PRO A 240 3.32 -24.33 -7.38
N CYS A 241 3.59 -25.63 -7.24
CA CYS A 241 2.85 -26.68 -7.95
C CYS A 241 1.37 -26.81 -7.50
N LEU A 242 0.99 -26.19 -6.38
CA LEU A 242 -0.38 -26.18 -5.87
C LEU A 242 -1.14 -24.88 -6.18
N GLY A 243 -0.61 -24.02 -7.07
CA GLY A 243 -1.24 -22.73 -7.39
C GLY A 243 -2.65 -22.82 -8.00
N TRP A 244 -3.05 -23.99 -8.52
CA TRP A 244 -4.42 -24.23 -8.98
C TRP A 244 -5.45 -24.11 -7.83
N LEU A 245 -5.07 -24.40 -6.58
CA LEU A 245 -5.94 -24.26 -5.41
C LEU A 245 -6.37 -22.81 -5.15
N ASP A 246 -5.49 -21.84 -5.37
CA ASP A 246 -5.80 -20.42 -5.19
C ASP A 246 -6.80 -19.94 -6.25
N THR A 247 -6.77 -20.57 -7.43
CA THR A 247 -7.75 -20.32 -8.51
C THR A 247 -9.09 -20.96 -8.18
N VAL A 248 -9.12 -22.20 -7.66
CA VAL A 248 -10.35 -22.88 -7.23
C VAL A 248 -11.05 -22.13 -6.09
N LYS A 249 -10.28 -21.56 -5.15
CA LYS A 249 -10.81 -20.73 -4.07
C LYS A 249 -11.23 -19.32 -4.50
N MET A 250 -11.14 -19.00 -5.79
CA MET A 250 -11.49 -17.70 -6.39
C MET A 250 -10.66 -16.51 -5.89
N PHE A 251 -9.53 -16.73 -5.20
CA PHE A 251 -8.67 -15.64 -4.72
C PHE A 251 -8.07 -14.86 -5.89
N THR A 252 -7.61 -15.55 -6.93
CA THR A 252 -7.09 -14.91 -8.15
C THR A 252 -8.13 -13.98 -8.80
N ALA A 253 -9.40 -14.42 -8.86
CA ALA A 253 -10.48 -13.62 -9.42
C ALA A 253 -10.83 -12.42 -8.54
N GLN A 254 -10.83 -12.61 -7.22
CA GLN A 254 -11.05 -11.54 -6.25
C GLN A 254 -9.95 -10.48 -6.33
N MET A 255 -8.67 -10.89 -6.40
CA MET A 255 -7.53 -10.00 -6.55
C MET A 255 -7.60 -9.16 -7.82
N LYS A 256 -7.97 -9.76 -8.96
CA LYS A 256 -8.14 -9.02 -10.22
C LYS A 256 -9.23 -7.95 -10.10
N ARG A 257 -10.40 -8.30 -9.54
CA ARG A 257 -11.48 -7.33 -9.30
C ARG A 257 -11.04 -6.19 -8.38
N VAL A 258 -10.35 -6.50 -7.28
CA VAL A 258 -9.85 -5.47 -6.35
C VAL A 258 -8.79 -4.60 -7.02
N ALA A 259 -7.93 -5.16 -7.87
CA ALA A 259 -6.95 -4.39 -8.64
C ALA A 259 -7.62 -3.40 -9.59
N GLU A 260 -8.69 -3.79 -10.28
CA GLU A 260 -9.48 -2.91 -11.15
C GLU A 260 -10.13 -1.78 -10.35
N GLU A 261 -10.68 -2.08 -9.18
CA GLU A 261 -11.32 -1.09 -8.30
C GLU A 261 -10.31 -0.07 -7.75
N VAL A 262 -9.14 -0.54 -7.29
CA VAL A 262 -8.06 0.34 -6.81
C VAL A 262 -7.55 1.22 -7.96
N ASP A 263 -7.37 0.65 -9.15
CA ASP A 263 -6.88 1.39 -10.31
C ASP A 263 -7.86 2.46 -10.78
N TYR A 264 -9.15 2.15 -10.77
CA TYR A 264 -10.19 3.14 -11.06
C TYR A 264 -10.13 4.32 -10.09
N VAL A 265 -9.96 4.06 -8.78
CA VAL A 265 -9.90 5.10 -7.76
C VAL A 265 -8.61 5.93 -7.86
N LEU A 266 -7.46 5.29 -8.09
CA LEU A 266 -6.20 6.01 -8.30
C LEU A 266 -6.24 6.83 -9.60
N GLY A 267 -6.80 6.26 -10.67
CA GLY A 267 -6.98 6.93 -11.95
C GLY A 267 -7.90 8.15 -11.85
N SER A 268 -9.01 8.06 -11.13
CA SER A 268 -9.90 9.20 -10.91
C SER A 268 -9.17 10.35 -10.18
N TRP A 269 -8.34 10.04 -9.20
CA TRP A 269 -7.55 11.04 -8.47
C TRP A 269 -6.51 11.73 -9.35
N VAL A 270 -5.79 10.95 -10.17
CA VAL A 270 -4.78 11.50 -11.08
C VAL A 270 -5.42 12.40 -12.13
N GLU A 271 -6.51 11.94 -12.75
CA GLU A 271 -7.19 12.69 -13.82
C GLU A 271 -7.78 13.99 -13.29
N GLU A 272 -8.41 13.95 -12.12
CA GLU A 272 -8.92 15.16 -11.50
C GLU A 272 -7.81 16.14 -11.12
N HIS A 273 -6.70 15.65 -10.57
CA HIS A 273 -5.56 16.51 -10.24
C HIS A 273 -5.01 17.18 -11.52
N ARG A 274 -4.98 16.45 -12.64
CA ARG A 274 -4.63 16.98 -13.96
C ARG A 274 -5.62 18.06 -14.42
N GLN A 275 -6.92 17.84 -14.28
CA GLN A 275 -7.95 18.82 -14.66
C GLN A 275 -7.89 20.09 -13.82
N ASN A 276 -7.76 19.97 -12.49
CA ASN A 276 -7.61 21.10 -11.57
C ASN A 276 -6.37 21.94 -11.89
N ARG A 277 -5.32 21.32 -12.40
CA ARG A 277 -4.13 22.05 -12.88
C ARG A 277 -4.40 22.82 -14.17
N LEU A 278 -5.11 22.23 -15.13
CA LEU A 278 -5.43 22.88 -16.40
C LEU A 278 -6.32 24.10 -16.16
N SER A 279 -7.37 23.96 -15.35
CA SER A 279 -8.27 25.07 -15.00
C SER A 279 -7.58 26.18 -14.19
N ALA A 280 -6.62 25.83 -13.31
CA ALA A 280 -5.81 26.82 -12.60
C ALA A 280 -4.83 27.58 -13.50
N ASN A 281 -4.45 27.01 -14.65
CA ASN A 281 -3.57 27.65 -15.63
C ASN A 281 -4.34 28.58 -16.57
N ASP A 282 -5.56 28.19 -16.98
CA ASP A 282 -6.44 29.03 -17.81
C ASP A 282 -6.92 30.28 -17.06
N ASN A 283 -7.18 30.17 -15.75
CA ASN A 283 -7.51 31.31 -14.89
C ASN A 283 -6.32 32.25 -14.60
N GLY A 284 -5.13 31.93 -15.12
CA GLY A 284 -3.95 32.81 -15.11
C GLY A 284 -3.99 33.91 -16.17
N LEU A 285 -4.88 33.82 -17.16
CA LEU A 285 -5.09 34.82 -18.22
C LEU A 285 -6.39 35.62 -18.07
N SER A 286 -7.22 35.31 -17.07
CA SER A 286 -8.44 36.07 -16.76
C SER A 286 -8.60 36.24 -15.25
N LYS A 287 -8.00 37.31 -14.71
CA LYS A 287 -8.61 37.95 -13.54
C LYS A 287 -9.95 38.52 -13.99
N THR A 288 -11.04 37.77 -13.76
CA THR A 288 -12.35 38.24 -13.25
C THR A 288 -13.38 37.12 -13.32
N SER A 289 -14.04 36.87 -12.17
CA SER A 289 -15.37 36.25 -12.02
C SER A 289 -15.55 34.78 -12.42
N SER A 290 -15.46 33.89 -11.42
CA SER A 290 -16.63 33.22 -10.84
C SER A 290 -16.19 32.16 -9.82
N MET A 291 -16.65 32.29 -8.58
CA MET A 291 -16.55 31.24 -7.57
C MET A 291 -17.57 30.14 -7.89
N PRO A 292 -17.25 28.87 -7.61
CA PRO A 292 -18.26 27.94 -7.11
C PRO A 292 -17.93 27.48 -5.69
N CYS A 293 -18.84 27.83 -4.79
CA CYS A 293 -19.24 27.16 -3.56
C CYS A 293 -18.25 26.19 -2.89
N PHE A 294 -17.39 26.73 -2.03
CA PHE A 294 -17.04 26.08 -0.77
C PHE A 294 -17.58 26.94 0.35
N LEU A 295 -18.70 26.52 0.96
CA LEU A 295 -19.13 26.77 2.35
C LEU A 295 -20.64 26.51 2.49
N SER A 296 -20.96 25.33 3.00
CA SER A 296 -22.02 25.09 4.01
C SER A 296 -21.75 23.74 4.65
#